data_AF-A0A2U9PID7-F1
#
_entry.id   AF-A0A2U9PID7-F1
#
_cell.length_a   1.000
_cell.length_b   1.000
_cell.length_c   1.000
_cell.angle_alpha   90.00
_cell.angle_beta   90.00
_cell.angle_gamma   90.00
#
_symmetry.space_group_name_H-M   'P 1'
#
loop_
_entity.id
_entity.type
_entity.pdbx_description
1 polymer ?
#
loop_
_entity_poly.entity_id
_entity_poly.type
_entity_poly.pdbx_seq_one_letter_code
_entity_poly.pdbx_strand_id
1 'polypeptide(L)'
;MPAAGERHAPWAPSARPILDGPVDGADIVTDAMQRWKAGVDAHRPEQVAALFTEDSLFQGLRPDPTRGTAAITDYYAGQPPDAG
;
A
#
# COMPACT_ATOMS: atom_id res chain seq x y z
N MET A 1 -54.30 2.49 1.87
CA MET A 1 -53.12 1.80 2.42
C MET A 1 -51.99 1.87 1.39
N PRO A 2 -50.94 2.70 1.55
CA PRO A 2 -49.77 2.61 0.68
C PRO A 2 -48.86 1.45 1.12
N ALA A 3 -48.32 0.71 0.15
CA ALA A 3 -47.42 -0.43 0.38
C ALA A 3 -46.06 0.04 0.92
N ALA A 4 -45.46 -0.82 1.74
CA ALA A 4 -44.19 -0.61 2.42
C ALA A 4 -43.04 -0.27 1.46
N GLY A 5 -42.17 0.64 1.91
CA GLY A 5 -41.13 1.25 1.12
C GLY A 5 -40.09 0.28 0.56
N GLU A 6 -39.77 0.50 -0.72
CA GLU A 6 -38.49 0.12 -1.28
C GLU A 6 -37.39 0.92 -0.57
N ARG A 7 -36.68 0.27 0.35
CA ARG A 7 -35.40 0.77 0.81
C ARG A 7 -34.41 0.56 -0.33
N HIS A 8 -34.06 1.66 -1.00
CA HIS A 8 -32.92 1.73 -1.91
C HIS A 8 -31.68 1.23 -1.16
N ALA A 9 -31.13 0.07 -1.53
CA ALA A 9 -29.88 -0.41 -0.94
C ALA A 9 -28.75 0.49 -1.45
N PRO A 10 -28.07 1.29 -0.60
CA PRO A 10 -27.17 2.34 -1.08
C PRO A 10 -25.84 1.81 -1.62
N TRP A 11 -25.54 0.52 -1.46
CA TRP A 11 -24.39 -0.09 -2.10
C TRP A 11 -24.57 -1.62 -2.16
N ALA A 12 -24.72 -2.17 -3.36
CA ALA A 12 -24.31 -3.54 -3.62
C ALA A 12 -23.01 -3.39 -4.42
N PRO A 13 -21.86 -3.90 -3.95
CA PRO A 13 -20.69 -3.88 -4.80
C PRO A 13 -20.98 -4.84 -5.94
N SER A 14 -21.17 -4.30 -7.14
CA SER A 14 -20.99 -5.06 -8.36
C SER A 14 -19.56 -5.60 -8.29
N ALA A 15 -19.41 -6.84 -7.83
CA ALA A 15 -18.19 -7.61 -7.92
C ALA A 15 -17.95 -7.88 -9.41
N ARG A 16 -17.56 -6.83 -10.13
CA ARG A 16 -16.75 -6.96 -11.32
C ARG A 16 -15.50 -7.70 -10.87
N PRO A 17 -14.99 -8.69 -11.63
CA PRO A 17 -13.66 -9.21 -11.36
C PRO A 17 -12.73 -7.99 -11.39
N ILE A 18 -12.15 -7.63 -10.25
CA ILE A 18 -11.30 -6.43 -10.12
C ILE A 18 -10.02 -6.60 -10.95
N LEU A 19 -9.77 -7.79 -11.52
CA LEU A 19 -8.58 -8.12 -12.27
C LEU A 19 -8.94 -9.03 -13.45
N ASP A 20 -9.27 -8.44 -14.61
CA ASP A 20 -9.17 -9.15 -15.89
C ASP A 20 -8.34 -8.32 -16.87
N GLY A 21 -7.01 -8.52 -16.81
CA GLY A 21 -6.02 -8.35 -17.90
C GLY A 21 -4.96 -7.23 -17.75
N PRO A 22 -3.77 -7.33 -18.40
CA PRO A 22 -2.80 -8.43 -18.50
C PRO A 22 -1.78 -8.39 -17.32
N VAL A 23 -1.02 -9.48 -17.07
CA VAL A 23 -0.36 -9.86 -15.80
C VAL A 23 -1.33 -10.05 -14.64
N ASP A 24 -1.24 -11.19 -13.95
CA ASP A 24 -2.10 -11.49 -12.81
C ASP A 24 -1.81 -10.44 -11.71
N GLY A 25 -2.84 -9.84 -11.11
CA GLY A 25 -2.62 -8.83 -10.06
C GLY A 25 -1.75 -9.35 -8.90
N ALA A 26 -1.73 -10.68 -8.70
CA ALA A 26 -0.82 -11.37 -7.81
C ALA A 26 0.66 -11.20 -8.22
N ASP A 27 0.98 -11.25 -9.51
CA ASP A 27 2.33 -11.02 -10.02
C ASP A 27 2.79 -9.58 -9.78
N ILE A 28 1.89 -8.61 -9.99
CA ILE A 28 2.18 -7.18 -9.76
C ILE A 28 2.50 -6.93 -8.28
N VAL A 29 1.65 -7.46 -7.38
CA VAL A 29 1.88 -7.33 -5.94
C VAL A 29 3.16 -8.06 -5.52
N THR A 30 3.41 -9.24 -6.08
CA THR A 30 4.63 -10.01 -5.80
C THR A 30 5.87 -9.22 -6.19
N ASP A 31 5.92 -8.67 -7.41
CA ASP A 31 7.05 -7.84 -7.87
C ASP A 31 7.24 -6.59 -7.01
N ALA A 32 6.16 -5.88 -6.64
CA ALA A 32 6.23 -4.73 -5.75
C ALA A 32 6.83 -5.09 -4.37
N MET A 33 6.39 -6.21 -3.79
CA MET A 33 6.89 -6.69 -2.50
C MET A 33 8.36 -7.16 -2.57
N GLN A 34 8.79 -7.75 -3.69
CA GLN A 34 10.19 -8.15 -3.89
C GLN A 34 11.11 -6.93 -3.98
N ARG A 35 10.71 -5.87 -4.70
CA ARG A 35 11.48 -4.62 -4.77
C ARG A 35 11.57 -3.93 -3.42
N TRP A 36 10.46 -3.92 -2.68
CA TRP A 36 10.42 -3.40 -1.31
C TRP A 36 11.40 -4.15 -0.41
N LYS A 37 11.34 -5.49 -0.42
CA LYS A 37 12.26 -6.34 0.36
C LYS A 37 13.71 -6.09 -0.02
N ALA A 38 14.05 -6.02 -1.31
CA ALA A 38 15.41 -5.74 -1.75
C ALA A 38 15.95 -4.39 -1.23
N GLY A 39 15.11 -3.36 -1.22
CA GLY A 39 15.46 -2.05 -0.66
C GLY A 39 15.69 -2.09 0.86
N VAL A 40 14.88 -2.87 1.59
CA VAL A 40 15.05 -3.09 3.04
C VAL A 40 16.32 -3.88 3.33
N ASP A 41 16.50 -5.04 2.70
CA ASP A 41 17.66 -5.92 2.90
C ASP A 41 18.99 -5.19 2.59
N ALA A 42 19.00 -4.34 1.55
CA ALA A 42 20.16 -3.54 1.17
C ALA A 42 20.33 -2.25 1.98
N HIS A 43 19.44 -1.97 2.93
CA HIS A 43 19.37 -0.72 3.70
C HIS A 43 19.43 0.53 2.80
N ARG A 44 18.60 0.54 1.74
CA ARG A 44 18.47 1.61 0.74
C ARG A 44 17.11 2.32 0.87
N PRO A 45 16.96 3.26 1.80
CA PRO A 45 15.67 3.90 2.11
C PRO A 45 15.04 4.61 0.90
N GLU A 46 15.84 5.20 0.02
CA GLU A 46 15.33 5.86 -1.20
C GLU A 46 14.71 4.87 -2.20
N GLN A 47 15.22 3.64 -2.27
CA GLN A 47 14.64 2.60 -3.13
C GLN A 47 13.29 2.13 -2.60
N VAL A 48 13.15 2.09 -1.28
CA VAL A 48 11.88 1.79 -0.62
C VAL A 48 10.87 2.92 -0.86
N ALA A 49 11.27 4.17 -0.63
CA ALA A 49 10.41 5.34 -0.81
C ALA A 49 9.91 5.51 -2.26
N ALA A 50 10.70 5.12 -3.26
CA ALA A 50 10.33 5.17 -4.68
C ALA A 50 9.14 4.25 -5.05
N LEU A 51 8.77 3.30 -4.19
CA LEU A 51 7.60 2.43 -4.40
C LEU A 51 6.28 3.07 -3.92
N PHE A 52 6.36 4.23 -3.26
CA PHE A 52 5.23 4.97 -2.71
C PHE A 52 4.88 6.17 -3.59
N THR A 53 3.63 6.60 -3.54
CA THR A 53 3.21 7.87 -4.16
C THR A 53 3.72 9.06 -3.34
N GLU A 54 3.90 10.21 -3.99
CA GLU A 54 4.43 11.44 -3.37
C GLU A 54 3.66 11.90 -2.13
N ASP A 55 2.36 11.59 -2.04
CA ASP A 55 1.46 11.96 -0.95
C ASP A 55 1.03 10.76 -0.08
N SER A 56 1.83 9.68 -0.08
CA SER A 56 1.51 8.49 0.69
C SER A 56 1.39 8.79 2.19
N LEU A 57 0.30 8.34 2.81
CA LEU A 57 0.20 8.24 4.26
C LEU A 57 0.89 6.95 4.69
N PHE A 58 1.96 7.08 5.48
CA PHE A 58 2.80 5.98 5.91
C PHE A 58 2.74 5.80 7.43
N GLN A 59 2.47 4.57 7.86
CA GLN A 59 2.46 4.16 9.25
C GLN A 59 3.48 3.03 9.44
N GLY A 60 4.63 3.38 10.01
CA GLY A 60 5.61 2.42 10.48
C GLY A 60 5.35 2.02 11.94
N LEU A 61 6.42 1.67 12.65
CA LEU A 61 6.40 1.38 14.10
C LEU A 61 6.35 2.64 14.99
N ARG A 62 6.44 3.85 14.42
CA ARG A 62 6.28 5.12 15.15
C ARG A 62 4.79 5.33 15.49
N PRO A 63 4.43 5.99 16.61
CA PRO A 63 3.04 6.10 17.05
C PRO A 63 2.14 6.89 16.09
N ASP A 64 2.70 7.93 15.48
CA ASP A 64 1.96 8.82 14.58
C ASP A 64 2.30 8.55 13.11
N PRO A 65 1.30 8.57 12.21
CA PRO A 65 1.53 8.42 10.79
C PRO A 65 2.24 9.65 10.22
N THR A 66 3.00 9.43 9.16
CA THR A 66 3.72 10.48 8.43
C THR A 66 3.27 10.52 6.98
N ARG A 67 3.62 11.58 6.25
CA ARG A 67 3.16 11.80 4.87
C ARG A 67 4.32 12.11 3.94
N GLY A 68 4.28 11.48 2.78
CA GLY A 68 5.18 11.71 1.66
C GLY A 68 6.48 10.92 1.71
N THR A 69 7.13 10.80 0.55
CA THR A 69 8.30 9.95 0.33
C THR A 69 9.50 10.33 1.19
N ALA A 70 9.71 11.63 1.45
CA ALA A 70 10.78 12.10 2.33
C ALA A 70 10.64 11.56 3.77
N ALA A 71 9.41 11.49 4.30
CA ALA A 71 9.17 10.94 5.63
C ALA A 71 9.37 9.42 5.68
N ILE A 72 9.08 8.72 4.58
CA ILE A 72 9.32 7.28 4.43
C ILE A 72 10.84 7.01 4.39
N THR A 73 11.60 7.80 3.62
CA THR A 73 13.07 7.72 3.59
C THR A 73 13.66 7.91 4.99
N ASP A 74 13.25 8.95 5.73
CA ASP A 74 13.69 9.18 7.12
C ASP A 74 13.38 7.98 8.03
N TYR A 75 12.18 7.43 7.91
CA TYR A 75 11.75 6.29 8.71
C TYR A 75 12.65 5.06 8.51
N TYR A 76 12.96 4.69 7.27
CA TYR A 76 13.82 3.54 6.98
C TYR A 76 15.31 3.80 7.25
N ALA A 77 15.79 5.04 7.05
CA ALA A 77 17.16 5.42 7.38
C ALA A 77 17.46 5.35 8.89
N GLY A 78 16.44 5.56 9.72
CA GLY A 78 16.56 5.47 11.18
C GLY A 78 16.49 4.06 11.76
N GLN A 79 16.29 3.01 10.94
CA GLN A 79 16.23 1.64 11.41
C GLN A 79 17.63 1.01 11.51
N PRO A 80 17.86 0.11 12.47
CA PRO A 80 19.08 -0.69 12.45
C PRO A 80 19.10 -1.55 11.17
N PRO A 81 20.29 -1.81 10.58
CA PRO A 81 20.40 -2.83 9.54
C PRO A 81 20.01 -4.19 10.13
N ASP A 82 19.46 -5.07 9.29
CA ASP A 82 19.09 -6.42 9.69
C ASP A 82 20.31 -7.12 10.33
N ALA A 83 20.14 -7.64 11.54
CA ALA A 83 21.13 -8.49 12.16
C ALA A 83 20.89 -9.91 11.61
N GLY A 84 21.63 -10.27 10.55
CA GLY A 84 21.49 -11.54 9.85
C GLY A 84 21.53 -12.79 10.72
#